data_AF-A0A3C1T1Z3-F1
#
_entry.id   AF-A0A3C1T1Z3-F1
#
_cell.length_a   1.000
_cell.length_b   1.000
_cell.length_c   1.000
_cell.angle_alpha   90.00
_cell.angle_beta   90.00
_cell.angle_gamma   90.00
#
_symmetry.space_group_name_H-M   'P 1'
#
loop_
_entity.id
_entity.type
_entity.pdbx_description
1 polymer ?
#
loop_
_entity_poly.entity_id
_entity_poly.type
_entity_poly.pdbx_seq_one_letter_code
_entity_poly.pdbx_strand_id
1 'polypeptide(L)'
;IQQAYYLDAKNPSEDDVLISLAKTLDLDIKQFTQDLNSEPTQQLLSNDIALMQSMGVSSFPSLVLQTTNRIKSITIDYNNPKLILNQIIT
;
A
#
# COMPACT_ATOMS: atom_id res chain seq x y z
N ILE A 1 -6.00 6.33 -7.07
CA ILE A 1 -7.01 5.43 -6.43
C ILE A 1 -7.74 6.13 -5.28
N GLN A 2 -7.08 6.56 -4.19
CA GLN A 2 -7.75 7.20 -3.04
C GLN A 2 -8.66 8.38 -3.44
N GLN A 3 -8.14 9.31 -4.26
CA GLN A 3 -8.93 10.41 -4.83
C GLN A 3 -10.22 9.92 -5.52
N ALA A 4 -10.08 8.94 -6.41
CA ALA A 4 -11.18 8.41 -7.20
C ALA A 4 -12.28 7.81 -6.32
N TYR A 5 -11.91 7.14 -5.25
CA TYR A 5 -12.88 6.55 -4.32
C TYR A 5 -13.51 7.60 -3.40
N TYR A 6 -12.71 8.41 -2.72
CA TYR A 6 -13.19 9.29 -1.66
C TYR A 6 -13.79 10.61 -2.17
N LEU A 7 -13.32 11.14 -3.30
CA LEU A 7 -13.75 12.44 -3.83
C LEU A 7 -14.57 12.33 -5.11
N ASP A 8 -14.34 11.30 -5.94
CA ASP A 8 -15.02 11.14 -7.23
C ASP A 8 -16.09 10.03 -7.23
N ALA A 9 -16.30 9.36 -6.09
CA ALA A 9 -17.28 8.27 -5.91
C ALA A 9 -17.17 7.10 -6.92
N LYS A 10 -15.95 6.79 -7.38
CA LYS A 10 -15.66 5.66 -8.28
C LYS A 10 -15.31 4.41 -7.47
N ASN A 11 -15.84 3.26 -7.86
CA ASN A 11 -15.54 1.98 -7.19
C ASN A 11 -14.14 1.46 -7.62
N PRO A 12 -13.13 1.42 -6.73
CA PRO A 12 -11.79 0.94 -7.08
C PRO A 12 -11.70 -0.59 -7.19
N SER A 13 -12.78 -1.34 -6.92
CA SER A 13 -12.86 -2.78 -7.18
C SER A 13 -13.21 -3.12 -8.63
N GLU A 14 -13.56 -2.13 -9.46
CA GLU A 14 -13.81 -2.33 -10.89
C GLU A 14 -12.51 -2.11 -11.68
N ASP A 15 -12.13 -3.08 -12.50
CA ASP A 15 -10.92 -3.00 -13.34
C ASP A 15 -10.95 -1.79 -14.27
N ASP A 16 -12.10 -1.48 -14.86
CA ASP A 16 -12.27 -0.33 -15.75
C ASP A 16 -11.93 1.00 -15.05
N VAL A 17 -12.24 1.11 -13.75
CA VAL A 17 -11.88 2.29 -12.95
C VAL A 17 -10.36 2.35 -12.79
N LEU A 18 -9.71 1.23 -12.45
CA LEU A 18 -8.26 1.18 -12.27
C LEU A 18 -7.49 1.43 -13.57
N ILE A 19 -7.93 0.83 -14.69
CA ILE A 19 -7.37 1.03 -16.03
C ILE A 19 -7.54 2.48 -16.49
N SER A 20 -8.71 3.08 -16.24
CA SER A 20 -8.94 4.50 -16.53
C SER A 20 -8.00 5.41 -15.75
N LEU A 21 -7.78 5.12 -14.46
CA LEU A 21 -6.81 5.87 -13.64
C LEU A 21 -5.38 5.69 -14.14
N ALA A 22 -4.96 4.47 -14.49
CA ALA A 22 -3.65 4.21 -15.08
C ALA A 22 -3.42 5.05 -16.36
N LYS A 23 -4.46 5.18 -17.20
CA LYS A 23 -4.43 6.03 -18.40
C LYS A 23 -4.25 7.51 -18.09
N THR A 24 -4.88 8.02 -17.03
CA THR A 24 -4.68 9.43 -16.62
C THR A 24 -3.27 9.71 -16.09
N LEU A 25 -2.53 8.68 -15.69
CA LEU A 25 -1.16 8.74 -15.20
C LEU A 25 -0.12 8.44 -16.29
N ASP A 26 -0.55 8.28 -17.55
CA ASP A 26 0.30 7.97 -18.71
C ASP A 26 1.10 6.66 -18.57
N LEU A 27 0.52 5.66 -17.89
CA LEU A 27 1.08 4.31 -17.81
C LEU A 27 0.84 3.53 -19.11
N ASP A 28 1.68 2.52 -19.39
CA ASP A 28 1.40 1.56 -20.46
C ASP A 28 0.15 0.74 -20.12
N ILE A 29 -0.95 1.02 -20.82
CA ILE A 29 -2.24 0.40 -20.55
C ILE A 29 -2.28 -1.07 -20.95
N LYS A 30 -1.51 -1.48 -21.96
CA LYS A 30 -1.45 -2.89 -22.33
C LYS A 30 -0.77 -3.68 -21.22
N GLN A 31 0.39 -3.21 -20.77
CA GLN A 31 1.12 -3.83 -19.67
C GLN A 31 0.30 -3.80 -18.37
N PHE A 32 -0.26 -2.65 -17.99
CA PHE A 32 -1.07 -2.52 -16.77
C PHE A 32 -2.27 -3.47 -16.76
N THR A 33 -3.01 -3.56 -17.87
CA THR A 33 -4.18 -4.44 -17.96
C THR A 33 -3.79 -5.92 -17.85
N GLN A 34 -2.64 -6.29 -18.44
CA GLN A 34 -2.10 -7.65 -18.32
C GLN A 34 -1.69 -7.95 -16.88
N ASP A 35 -1.01 -7.01 -16.22
CA ASP A 35 -0.47 -7.21 -14.88
C ASP A 35 -1.54 -7.20 -13.80
N LEU A 36 -2.59 -6.37 -13.95
CA LEU A 36 -3.62 -6.12 -12.93
C LEU A 36 -4.21 -7.41 -12.34
N ASN A 37 -4.49 -8.39 -13.19
CA ASN A 37 -5.08 -9.68 -12.81
C ASN A 37 -4.13 -10.86 -13.05
N SER A 38 -2.83 -10.60 -13.19
CA SER A 38 -1.86 -11.65 -13.44
C SER A 38 -1.57 -12.47 -12.17
N GLU A 39 -1.24 -13.75 -12.35
CA GLU A 39 -0.80 -14.63 -11.27
C GLU A 39 0.42 -14.06 -10.51
N PRO A 40 1.47 -13.52 -11.18
CA PRO A 40 2.57 -12.86 -10.48
C PRO A 40 2.13 -11.72 -9.56
N THR A 41 1.21 -10.86 -10.00
CA THR A 41 0.68 -9.77 -9.18
C THR A 41 -0.05 -10.28 -7.95
N GLN A 42 -0.89 -11.31 -8.11
CA GLN A 42 -1.59 -11.92 -6.98
C GLN A 42 -0.62 -12.59 -5.99
N GLN A 43 0.44 -13.23 -6.50
CA GLN A 43 1.47 -13.84 -5.66
C GLN A 43 2.25 -12.78 -4.86
N LEU A 44 2.58 -11.64 -5.48
CA LEU A 44 3.23 -10.52 -4.79
C LEU A 44 2.35 -9.99 -3.64
N LEU A 45 1.06 -9.76 -3.89
CA LEU A 45 0.11 -9.33 -2.85
C LEU A 45 0.03 -10.35 -1.70
N SER A 46 -0.01 -11.63 -2.02
CA SER A 46 -0.10 -12.71 -1.01
C SER A 46 1.16 -12.77 -0.15
N ASN A 47 2.33 -12.55 -0.75
CA ASN A 47 3.61 -12.47 -0.04
C ASN A 47 3.66 -11.24 0.89
N ASP A 48 3.18 -10.08 0.46
CA ASP A 48 3.13 -8.87 1.26
C ASP A 48 2.21 -9.01 2.48
N ILE A 49 1.05 -9.67 2.31
CA ILE A 49 0.13 -9.99 3.42
C ILE A 49 0.80 -10.95 4.41
N ALA A 50 1.46 -12.01 3.93
CA ALA A 50 2.19 -12.94 4.79
C ALA A 50 3.33 -12.25 5.56
N LEU A 51 4.07 -11.36 4.89
CA LEU A 51 5.13 -10.57 5.49
C LEU A 51 4.59 -9.71 6.63
N MET A 52 3.51 -8.96 6.40
CA MET A 52 2.85 -8.14 7.41
C MET A 52 2.42 -8.97 8.63
N GLN A 53 1.78 -10.11 8.40
CA GLN A 53 1.36 -11.01 9.48
C GLN A 53 2.55 -11.54 10.28
N SER A 54 3.66 -11.88 9.61
CA SER A 54 4.89 -12.32 10.28
C SER A 54 5.51 -11.25 11.18
N MET A 55 5.26 -9.97 10.89
CA MET A 55 5.68 -8.82 11.69
C MET A 55 4.69 -8.49 12.82
N GLY A 56 3.62 -9.26 12.99
CA GLY A 56 2.58 -9.04 14.00
C GLY A 56 1.67 -7.85 13.71
N VAL A 57 1.62 -7.39 12.46
CA VAL A 57 0.76 -6.28 12.03
C VAL A 57 -0.61 -6.82 11.61
N SER A 58 -1.68 -6.21 12.12
CA SER A 58 -3.07 -6.66 11.89
C SER A 58 -4.03 -5.51 11.57
N SER A 59 -3.52 -4.30 11.34
CA SER A 59 -4.35 -3.12 11.04
C SER A 59 -3.65 -2.13 10.11
N PHE A 60 -4.43 -1.23 9.51
CA PHE A 60 -3.94 -0.19 8.62
C PHE A 60 -4.39 1.20 9.09
N PRO A 61 -3.58 2.24 8.85
CA PRO A 61 -2.18 2.17 8.45
C PRO A 61 -1.31 1.71 9.62
N SER A 62 -0.18 1.07 9.30
CA SER A 62 0.83 0.64 10.26
C SER A 62 2.21 0.99 9.73
N LEU A 63 3.12 1.33 10.64
CA LEU A 63 4.54 1.57 10.33
C LEU A 63 5.39 0.63 11.17
N VAL A 64 6.38 -0.01 10.55
CA VAL A 64 7.32 -0.93 11.20
C VAL A 64 8.73 -0.56 10.78
N LEU A 65 9.65 -0.50 11.74
CA LEU A 65 11.08 -0.30 11.53
C LEU A 65 11.82 -1.62 11.71
N GLN A 66 12.39 -2.12 10.61
CA GLN A 66 13.34 -3.22 10.63
C GLN A 66 14.76 -2.66 10.81
N THR A 67 15.49 -3.13 11.83
CA THR A 67 16.95 -2.98 11.91
C THR A 67 17.61 -4.35 11.96
N THR A 68 18.94 -4.43 11.94
CA THR A 68 19.71 -5.68 11.85
C THR A 68 19.22 -6.77 12.82
N ASN A 69 18.82 -6.38 14.04
CA ASN A 69 18.48 -7.32 15.11
C ASN A 69 17.06 -7.16 15.67
N ARG A 70 16.23 -6.26 15.14
CA ARG A 70 14.89 -6.03 15.71
C ARG A 70 13.87 -5.57 14.67
N ILE A 71 12.63 -5.96 14.93
CA ILE A 71 11.42 -5.44 14.30
C ILE A 71 10.72 -4.60 15.35
N LYS A 72 10.40 -3.34 15.05
CA LYS A 72 9.73 -2.44 15.99
C LYS A 72 8.56 -1.73 15.31
N SER A 73 7.35 -1.86 15.84
CA SER A 73 6.21 -1.05 15.42
C SER A 73 6.39 0.42 15.81
N ILE A 74 6.01 1.32 14.92
CA ILE A 74 6.01 2.77 15.15
C ILE A 74 4.58 3.22 15.40
N THR A 75 4.37 3.94 16.50
CA THR A 75 3.08 4.57 16.80
C THR A 75 2.84 5.73 15.85
N ILE A 76 1.70 5.71 15.16
CA ILE A 76 1.30 6.75 14.20
C ILE A 76 0.51 7.84 14.91
N ASP A 77 0.89 9.09 14.66
CA ASP A 77 0.09 10.27 14.96
C ASP A 77 -0.07 11.08 13.67
N TYR A 78 -1.31 11.26 13.20
CA TYR A 78 -1.61 11.94 11.95
C TYR A 78 -1.38 13.45 12.00
N ASN A 79 -1.36 14.04 13.19
CA ASN A 79 -1.21 15.48 13.40
C ASN A 79 0.20 15.87 13.84
N ASN A 80 1.03 14.90 14.24
CA ASN A 80 2.36 15.17 14.78
C ASN A 80 3.45 14.25 14.21
N PRO A 81 4.07 14.64 13.07
CA PRO A 81 5.14 13.84 12.46
C PRO A 81 6.38 13.72 13.35
N LYS A 82 6.62 14.65 14.30
CA LYS A 82 7.77 14.56 15.21
C LYS A 82 7.68 13.35 16.14
N LEU A 83 6.47 12.96 16.57
CA LEU A 83 6.27 11.76 17.38
C LEU A 83 6.65 10.49 16.61
N ILE A 84 6.38 10.45 15.31
CA ILE A 84 6.79 9.36 14.43
C ILE A 84 8.32 9.36 14.27
N LEU A 85 8.91 10.51 13.91
CA LEU A 85 10.35 10.62 13.63
C LEU A 85 11.24 10.30 14.85
N ASN A 86 10.85 10.74 16.05
CA ASN A 86 11.58 10.45 17.29
C ASN A 86 11.66 8.95 17.63
N GLN A 87 10.81 8.12 17.01
CA GLN A 87 10.86 6.66 17.18
C GLN A 87 11.87 5.97 16.24
N ILE A 88 12.34 6.70 15.22
CA ILE A 88 13.26 6.23 14.16
C ILE A 88 14.69 6.74 14.43
N ILE A 89 14.84 8.04 14.70
CA ILE A 89 16.13 8.69 14.94
C ILE A 89 16.56 8.35 16.37
N THR A 90 17.50 7.41 16.50
CA THR A 90 18.18 7.07 17.76
C THR A 90 19.68 7.19 17.56
#